data_AF-A0A0F9P8U1-F1
#
_entry.id   AF-A0A0F9P8U1-F1
#
_cell.length_a   1.000
_cell.length_b   1.000
_cell.length_c   1.000
_cell.angle_alpha   90.00
_cell.angle_beta   90.00
_cell.angle_gamma   90.00
#
_symmetry.space_group_name_H-M   'P 1'
#
loop_
_entity.id
_entity.type
_entity.pdbx_description
1 polymer ?
#
loop_
_entity_poly.entity_id
_entity_poly.type
_entity_poly.pdbx_seq_one_letter_code
_entity_poly.pdbx_strand_id
1 'polypeptide(L)'
;MDLDPFKSGKIWNFDGFKEIVMLEKHILSLVRNYAFNNSEKDDIHGFSHTERVHELSIQIGKSLGANLFILRISALLHDVGRVRERNSSLKENHADLSAKMASQFLNTLNFKISDSGSTDSIPAINCATDATLA
;
A
#
# COMPACT_ATOMS: atom_id res chain seq x y z
N MET A 1 -40.22 2.49 3.77
CA MET A 1 -40.30 1.02 3.62
C MET A 1 -38.96 0.50 4.08
N ASP A 2 -38.88 0.19 5.37
CA ASP A 2 -37.65 -0.25 6.02
C ASP A 2 -37.32 -1.65 5.51
N LEU A 3 -36.24 -1.75 4.75
CA LEU A 3 -35.63 -3.03 4.40
C LEU A 3 -34.89 -3.52 5.64
N ASP A 4 -35.64 -4.10 6.58
CA ASP A 4 -35.06 -4.82 7.72
C ASP A 4 -34.34 -6.07 7.19
N PRO A 5 -33.00 -6.10 7.20
CA PRO A 5 -32.23 -7.17 6.58
C PRO A 5 -32.33 -8.49 7.36
N PHE A 6 -32.96 -8.50 8.54
CA PHE A 6 -33.16 -9.71 9.35
C PHE A 6 -34.38 -10.56 8.95
N LYS A 7 -35.27 -10.06 8.08
CA LYS A 7 -36.47 -10.82 7.67
C LYS A 7 -36.27 -11.75 6.47
N SER A 8 -35.18 -11.61 5.70
CA SER A 8 -34.82 -12.58 4.69
C SER A 8 -33.78 -13.53 5.27
N GLY A 9 -34.10 -14.82 5.41
CA GLY A 9 -33.20 -15.87 5.91
C GLY A 9 -31.98 -16.17 5.02
N LYS A 10 -31.36 -15.13 4.43
CA LYS A 10 -30.04 -15.19 3.82
C LYS A 10 -29.01 -15.29 4.94
N ILE A 11 -28.45 -16.49 5.09
CA ILE A 11 -27.19 -16.68 5.80
C ILE A 11 -26.13 -15.98 4.94
N TRP A 12 -25.76 -14.77 5.31
CA TRP A 12 -24.58 -14.13 4.73
C TRP A 12 -23.36 -14.90 5.27
N ASN A 13 -22.43 -15.28 4.39
CA ASN A 13 -21.18 -15.94 4.78
C ASN A 13 -20.30 -14.93 5.54
N PHE A 14 -20.60 -14.69 6.81
CA PHE A 14 -19.90 -13.75 7.68
C PHE A 14 -18.47 -14.20 8.01
N ASP A 15 -18.20 -15.50 7.99
CA ASP A 15 -16.89 -16.06 8.35
C ASP A 15 -15.84 -15.77 7.27
N GLY A 16 -16.17 -16.00 5.99
CA GLY A 16 -15.25 -15.69 4.88
C GLY A 16 -14.95 -14.19 4.76
N PHE A 17 -15.92 -13.32 5.03
CA PHE A 17 -15.69 -11.87 5.04
C PHE A 17 -14.74 -11.44 6.17
N LYS A 18 -14.90 -12.00 7.37
CA LYS A 18 -14.00 -11.73 8.49
C LYS A 18 -12.57 -12.19 8.20
N GLU A 19 -12.39 -13.36 7.60
CA GLU A 19 -11.07 -13.87 7.23
C GLU A 19 -10.33 -12.95 6.26
N ILE A 20 -11.02 -12.46 5.22
CA ILE A 20 -10.47 -11.51 4.25
C ILE A 20 -10.02 -10.22 4.93
N VAL A 21 -10.87 -9.64 5.78
CA VAL A 21 -10.54 -8.41 6.52
C VAL A 21 -9.36 -8.61 7.47
N MET A 22 -9.26 -9.78 8.11
CA MET A 22 -8.11 -10.10 8.98
C MET A 22 -6.82 -10.28 8.17
N LEU A 23 -6.90 -10.89 6.98
CA LEU A 23 -5.76 -11.04 6.08
C LEU A 23 -5.26 -9.69 5.58
N GLU A 24 -6.15 -8.80 5.13
CA GLU A 24 -5.78 -7.46 4.69
C GLU A 24 -5.05 -6.69 5.81
N LYS A 25 -5.59 -6.74 7.04
CA LYS A 25 -4.94 -6.11 8.20
C LYS A 25 -3.56 -6.70 8.47
N HIS A 26 -3.41 -8.01 8.36
CA HIS A 26 -2.12 -8.68 8.55
C HIS A 26 -1.11 -8.22 7.50
N ILE A 27 -1.50 -8.18 6.23
CA ILE A 27 -0.65 -7.71 5.13
C ILE A 27 -0.24 -6.25 5.35
N LEU A 28 -1.20 -5.39 5.67
CA LEU A 28 -0.93 -3.98 5.94
C LEU A 28 0.05 -3.79 7.12
N SER A 29 -0.04 -4.65 8.14
CA SER A 29 0.93 -4.65 9.24
C SER A 29 2.33 -5.02 8.77
N LEU A 30 2.48 -6.06 7.94
CA LEU A 30 3.77 -6.46 7.38
C LEU A 30 4.37 -5.37 6.49
N VAL A 31 3.55 -4.78 5.62
CA VAL A 31 3.96 -3.67 4.74
C VAL A 31 4.39 -2.46 5.56
N ARG A 32 3.62 -2.10 6.60
CA ARG A 32 3.96 -0.98 7.49
C ARG A 32 5.28 -1.21 8.21
N ASN A 33 5.53 -2.42 8.71
CA ASN A 33 6.79 -2.77 9.37
C ASN A 33 7.96 -2.75 8.39
N TYR A 34 7.77 -3.24 7.16
CA TYR A 34 8.78 -3.17 6.12
C TYR A 34 9.13 -1.72 5.78
N ALA A 35 8.12 -0.87 5.60
CA ALA A 35 8.31 0.56 5.34
C ALA A 35 9.06 1.25 6.50
N PHE A 36 8.64 1.02 7.74
CA PHE A 36 9.30 1.55 8.93
C PHE A 36 10.78 1.14 9.02
N ASN A 37 11.09 -0.14 8.81
CA ASN A 37 12.46 -0.65 8.89
C ASN A 37 13.37 -0.16 7.75
N ASN A 38 12.80 0.32 6.64
CA ASN A 38 13.52 0.88 5.50
C ASN A 38 13.40 2.42 5.42
N SER A 39 12.86 3.07 6.45
CA SER A 39 12.78 4.52 6.53
C SER A 39 13.93 5.11 7.33
N GLU A 40 14.23 6.38 7.10
CA GLU A 40 15.15 7.12 7.95
C GLU A 40 14.55 7.45 9.31
N LYS A 41 15.41 7.92 10.23
CA LYS A 41 15.02 8.31 11.59
C LYS A 41 14.78 9.81 11.72
N ASP A 42 14.79 10.57 10.63
CA ASP A 42 14.53 12.01 10.63
C ASP A 42 13.04 12.31 10.39
N ASP A 43 12.60 13.52 10.71
CA ASP A 43 11.18 13.90 10.62
C ASP A 43 10.73 14.31 9.21
N ILE A 44 11.68 14.57 8.32
CA ILE A 44 11.43 15.11 6.98
C ILE A 44 11.30 13.98 5.95
N HIS A 45 12.09 12.91 6.12
CA HIS A 45 12.21 11.76 5.22
C HIS A 45 12.07 10.41 5.94
N GLY A 46 11.93 10.40 7.26
CA GLY A 46 11.64 9.19 8.01
C GLY A 46 10.18 8.77 7.95
N PHE A 47 9.86 7.72 8.70
CA PHE A 47 8.56 7.06 8.59
C PHE A 47 7.36 7.98 8.88
N SER A 48 7.55 9.03 9.68
CA SER A 48 6.49 10.01 9.95
C SER A 48 6.04 10.76 8.69
N HIS A 49 6.92 10.98 7.72
CA HIS A 49 6.57 11.52 6.41
C HIS A 49 5.63 10.57 5.67
N THR A 50 6.02 9.30 5.57
CA THR A 50 5.24 8.24 4.93
C THR A 50 3.85 8.10 5.56
N GLU A 51 3.72 8.22 6.88
CA GLU A 51 2.42 8.16 7.55
C GLU A 51 1.51 9.32 7.17
N ARG A 52 2.02 10.55 7.08
CA ARG A 52 1.23 11.71 6.63
C ARG A 52 0.74 11.54 5.20
N VAL A 53 1.62 11.08 4.30
CA VAL A 53 1.29 10.80 2.89
C VAL A 53 0.22 9.71 2.79
N HIS A 54 0.36 8.64 3.58
CA HIS A 54 -0.63 7.56 3.66
C HIS A 54 -1.99 8.06 4.12
N GLU A 55 -2.05 8.83 5.22
CA GLU A 55 -3.33 9.36 5.72
C GLU A 55 -4.04 10.25 4.69
N LEU A 56 -3.30 11.16 4.06
CA LEU A 56 -3.83 12.04 3.02
C LEU A 56 -4.32 11.24 1.80
N SER A 57 -3.54 10.27 1.34
CA SER A 57 -3.89 9.40 0.22
C SER A 57 -5.20 8.66 0.48
N ILE A 58 -5.41 8.17 1.70
CA ILE A 58 -6.65 7.47 2.07
C ILE A 58 -7.85 8.41 2.15
N GLN A 59 -7.67 9.65 2.60
CA GLN A 59 -8.76 10.63 2.57
C GLN A 59 -9.22 10.91 1.14
N ILE A 60 -8.26 11.15 0.23
CA ILE A 60 -8.54 11.41 -1.19
C ILE A 60 -9.14 10.17 -1.86
N GLY A 61 -8.53 8.99 -1.65
CA GLY A 61 -8.98 7.73 -2.25
C GLY A 61 -10.40 7.35 -1.84
N LYS A 62 -10.82 7.65 -0.60
CA LYS A 62 -12.21 7.47 -0.16
C LYS A 62 -13.17 8.34 -0.97
N SER A 63 -12.84 9.60 -1.18
CA SER A 63 -13.66 10.54 -1.96
C SER A 63 -13.75 10.15 -3.43
N LEU A 64 -12.73 9.48 -3.97
CA LEU A 64 -12.68 9.05 -5.37
C LEU A 64 -13.17 7.61 -5.60
N GLY A 65 -13.56 6.88 -4.55
CA GLY A 65 -13.95 5.47 -4.66
C GLY A 65 -12.80 4.55 -5.09
N ALA A 66 -11.55 4.92 -4.79
CA ALA A 66 -10.38 4.13 -5.13
C ALA A 66 -10.28 2.83 -4.32
N ASN A 67 -9.54 1.85 -4.83
CA ASN A 67 -9.20 0.65 -4.06
C ASN A 67 -8.26 1.02 -2.90
N LEU A 68 -8.82 1.15 -1.69
CA LEU A 68 -8.07 1.57 -0.52
C LEU A 68 -6.99 0.57 -0.12
N PHE A 69 -7.16 -0.72 -0.36
CA PHE A 69 -6.14 -1.71 0.00
C PHE A 69 -4.86 -1.51 -0.81
N ILE A 70 -4.98 -1.37 -2.13
CA ILE A 70 -3.86 -1.09 -3.02
C ILE A 70 -3.23 0.27 -2.67
N LEU A 71 -4.06 1.30 -2.46
CA LEU A 71 -3.58 2.65 -2.15
C LEU A 71 -2.76 2.71 -0.85
N ARG A 72 -3.19 1.97 0.18
CA ARG A 72 -2.44 1.84 1.45
C ARG A 72 -1.05 1.23 1.22
N ILE A 73 -0.98 0.17 0.41
CA ILE A 73 0.30 -0.50 0.13
C ILE A 73 1.21 0.43 -0.66
N SER A 74 0.71 1.07 -1.72
CA SER A 74 1.49 2.00 -2.54
C SER A 74 2.01 3.18 -1.71
N ALA A 75 1.17 3.83 -0.89
CA ALA A 75 1.59 4.97 -0.09
C ALA A 75 2.65 4.60 0.96
N LEU A 76 2.55 3.43 1.58
CA LEU A 76 3.56 2.96 2.54
C LEU A 76 4.90 2.60 1.89
N LEU A 77 4.90 2.14 0.64
CA LEU A 77 6.10 1.64 -0.04
C LEU A 77 6.77 2.64 -0.98
N HIS A 78 6.16 3.80 -1.27
CA HIS A 78 6.66 4.73 -2.29
C HIS A 78 8.11 5.20 -2.04
N ASP A 79 8.53 5.34 -0.78
CA ASP A 79 9.82 5.96 -0.43
C ASP A 79 10.84 5.01 0.23
N VAL A 80 10.61 3.69 0.22
CA VAL A 80 11.52 2.73 0.87
C VAL A 80 12.90 2.61 0.21
N GLY A 81 13.03 3.06 -1.04
CA GLY A 81 14.29 3.10 -1.79
C GLY A 81 15.23 4.23 -1.37
N ARG A 82 14.72 5.26 -0.66
CA ARG A 82 15.47 6.49 -0.31
C ARG A 82 16.74 6.20 0.49
N VAL A 83 16.66 5.28 1.45
CA VAL A 83 17.81 4.86 2.28
C VAL A 83 18.89 4.20 1.43
N ARG A 84 18.50 3.40 0.42
CA ARG A 84 19.46 2.75 -0.49
C ARG A 84 20.08 3.73 -1.47
N GLU A 85 19.29 4.68 -1.99
CA GLU A 85 19.77 5.74 -2.87
C GLU A 85 20.92 6.53 -2.20
N ARG A 86 20.72 7.00 -0.96
CA ARG A 86 21.75 7.78 -0.24
C ARG A 86 23.02 6.99 0.09
N ASN A 87 22.90 5.68 0.32
CA ASN A 87 24.04 4.82 0.65
C ASN A 87 24.74 4.26 -0.59
N SER A 88 24.16 4.42 -1.78
CA SER A 88 24.73 3.94 -3.03
C SER A 88 25.67 4.98 -3.63
N SER A 89 26.81 4.53 -4.15
CA SER A 89 27.69 5.37 -4.98
C SER A 89 27.16 5.52 -6.42
N LEU A 90 26.12 4.76 -6.79
CA LEU A 90 25.45 4.82 -8.08
C LEU A 90 24.26 5.79 -7.98
N LYS A 91 24.09 6.66 -8.98
CA LYS A 91 22.92 7.56 -9.14
C LYS A 91 21.68 6.78 -9.60
N GLU A 92 21.24 5.81 -8.81
CA GLU A 92 19.94 5.17 -9.02
C GLU A 92 18.84 6.04 -8.41
N ASN A 93 17.73 6.21 -9.11
CA ASN A 93 16.59 6.98 -8.62
C ASN A 93 15.88 6.20 -7.48
N HIS A 94 15.62 6.86 -6.35
CA HIS A 94 14.88 6.24 -5.24
C HIS A 94 13.52 5.68 -5.64
N ALA A 95 12.81 6.26 -6.60
CA ALA A 95 11.54 5.74 -7.12
C ALA A 95 11.70 4.34 -7.74
N ASP A 96 12.69 4.16 -8.61
CA ASP A 96 12.99 2.86 -9.24
C ASP A 96 13.43 1.83 -8.19
N LEU A 97 14.25 2.27 -7.23
CA LEU A 97 14.67 1.46 -6.09
C LEU A 97 13.48 1.04 -5.22
N SER A 98 12.58 1.97 -4.89
CA SER A 98 11.36 1.71 -4.14
C SER A 98 10.49 0.70 -4.87
N ALA A 99 10.26 0.87 -6.18
CA ALA A 99 9.47 -0.07 -6.98
C ALA A 99 10.08 -1.48 -6.99
N LYS A 100 11.41 -1.58 -7.17
CA LYS A 100 12.12 -2.86 -7.12
C LYS A 100 12.03 -3.52 -5.74
N MET A 101 12.24 -2.76 -4.67
CA MET A 101 12.15 -3.25 -3.29
C MET A 101 10.74 -3.70 -2.93
N ALA A 102 9.74 -2.89 -3.28
CA ALA A 102 8.33 -3.21 -3.08
C ALA A 102 7.94 -4.49 -3.82
N SER A 103 8.31 -4.62 -5.09
CA SER A 103 8.06 -5.83 -5.88
C SER A 103 8.70 -7.06 -5.24
N GLN A 104 9.99 -6.97 -4.86
CA GLN A 104 10.69 -8.05 -4.18
C GLN A 104 10.00 -8.46 -2.87
N PHE A 105 9.62 -7.48 -2.05
CA PHE A 105 8.94 -7.73 -0.78
C PHE A 105 7.54 -8.34 -0.95
N LEU A 106 6.71 -7.80 -1.86
CA LEU A 106 5.37 -8.34 -2.09
C LEU A 106 5.41 -9.77 -2.68
N ASN A 107 6.43 -10.07 -3.49
CA ASN A 107 6.66 -11.44 -3.98
C ASN A 107 6.99 -12.43 -2.85
N THR A 108 7.68 -12.01 -1.77
CA THR A 108 7.93 -12.91 -0.62
C THR A 108 6.69 -13.20 0.20
N LEU A 109 5.67 -12.34 0.12
CA LEU A 109 4.38 -12.54 0.76
C LEU A 109 3.47 -13.51 -0.02
N ASN A 110 3.93 -14.07 -1.15
CA ASN A 110 3.15 -14.91 -2.06
C ASN A 110 1.81 -14.28 -2.50
N PHE A 111 1.74 -12.95 -2.49
CA PHE A 111 0.51 -12.23 -2.79
C PHE A 111 0.43 -11.95 -4.30
N LYS A 112 -0.56 -12.53 -4.99
CA LYS A 112 -0.93 -12.12 -6.34
C LYS A 112 -2.03 -11.08 -6.22
N ILE A 113 -1.74 -9.82 -6.54
CA ILE A 113 -2.78 -8.80 -6.78
C ILE A 113 -3.48 -9.24 -8.06
N SER A 114 -4.54 -10.03 -7.94
CA SER A 114 -5.42 -10.33 -9.07
C SER A 114 -6.41 -9.17 -9.18
N ASP A 115 -6.00 -8.10 -9.85
CA ASP A 115 -6.97 -7.17 -10.41
C ASP A 115 -7.73 -7.92 -11.51
N SER A 116 -9.04 -8.00 -11.35
CA SER A 116 -9.92 -8.39 -12.45
C SER A 116 -9.92 -7.24 -13.49
N GLY A 117 -8.86 -7.11 -14.30
CA GLY A 117 -8.89 -6.18 -15.43
C GLY A 117 -7.60 -5.75 -16.11
N SER A 118 -6.41 -5.84 -15.49
CA SER A 118 -5.18 -5.38 -16.17
C SER A 118 -3.93 -6.04 -15.60
N THR A 119 -3.16 -6.66 -16.47
CA THR A 119 -1.87 -7.34 -16.23
C THR A 119 -0.71 -6.40 -15.93
N ASP A 120 -0.97 -5.26 -15.30
CA ASP A 120 0.06 -4.26 -15.02
C ASP A 120 0.27 -4.20 -13.51
N SER A 121 1.09 -5.12 -12.98
CA SER A 121 1.46 -5.17 -11.56
C SER A 121 2.51 -4.13 -11.14
N ILE A 122 2.68 -3.05 -11.91
CA ILE A 122 3.78 -2.07 -11.78
C ILE A 122 3.37 -0.57 -11.83
N PRO A 123 2.24 -0.11 -12.41
CA PRO A 123 1.97 1.34 -12.53
C PRO A 123 1.61 2.05 -11.22
N ALA A 124 0.93 1.37 -10.28
CA ALA A 124 0.43 2.02 -9.06
C ALA A 124 1.52 2.39 -8.04
N ILE A 125 2.68 1.72 -8.09
CA ILE A 125 3.84 2.08 -7.27
C ILE A 125 4.59 3.24 -7.96
N ASN A 126 4.80 3.16 -9.28
CA ASN A 126 5.47 4.21 -10.04
C ASN A 126 4.70 5.56 -10.06
N CYS A 127 3.36 5.53 -9.99
CA CYS A 127 2.54 6.74 -9.99
C CYS A 127 2.55 7.48 -8.63
N ALA A 128 2.76 6.77 -7.51
CA ALA A 128 2.89 7.39 -6.20
C ALA A 128 4.29 8.01 -5.97
N THR A 129 5.31 7.55 -6.70
CA THR A 129 6.70 8.01 -6.58
C THR A 129 7.04 9.27 -7.39
N ASP A 130 6.16 9.70 -8.30
CA ASP A 130 6.36 10.90 -9.13
C ASP A 130 5.89 12.21 -8.43
N ALA A 131 5.20 12.10 -7.29
CA ALA A 131 4.60 13.25 -6.60
C ALA A 131 5.61 14.07 -5.75
N THR A 132 6.88 13.64 -5.66
CA THR A 132 7.96 14.31 -4.89
C THR A 132 8.90 15.16 -5.75
N LEU A 133 8.65 15.28 -7.07
CA LEU A 133 9.43 16.09 -8.00
C LEU A 133 8.77 17.43 -8.42
N ALA A 134 7.77 17.90 -7.68
CA ALA A 134 7.16 19.22 -7.89
C ALA A 134 7.76 20.30 -6.97
#